data_AF-A0A420AXP9-F1
#
_entry.id   AF-A0A420AXP9-F1
#
_cell.length_a   1.000
_cell.length_b   1.000
_cell.length_c   1.000
_cell.angle_alpha   90.00
_cell.angle_beta   90.00
_cell.angle_gamma   90.00
#
_symmetry.space_group_name_H-M   'P 1'
#
loop_
_entity.id
_entity.type
_entity.pdbx_description
1 polymer ?
#
loop_
_entity_poly.entity_id
_entity_poly.type
_entity_poly.pdbx_seq_one_letter_code
_entity_poly.pdbx_strand_id
1 'polypeptide(L)'
;MKIKLFILAISILSLSVSCEKKMDKIFDENPTDRLNASVADVYSTLQSNKDGWVVKYFPSSALEFGGYTLFAKFNNLADVTFEGDLTTLAPQTSTYIVVPGAGPILTFDTYNRIFHYFALPGYFNRNAAYQLPGFLTAQIGAVNEGMKGENDFLVTKASGDSIVMEGRKSYNKVVFLPIKSNEASTIIASYRAAVAKFHAFSNYRFEAGTESFPATFATAATKRALLIAGNAKPYAYRYTPTGLDFYTEYDVNGVKFRELKYVEPTGAYSKGYFTNDAETIKLVPGT
;
A
#
# COMPACT_ATOMS: atom_id res chain seq x y z
N MET A 1 -2.59 -73.76 -8.68
CA MET A 1 -1.60 -73.29 -7.69
C MET A 1 -0.54 -72.35 -8.26
N LYS A 2 -0.05 -72.56 -9.49
CA LYS A 2 1.04 -71.79 -10.12
C LYS A 2 0.74 -70.30 -10.36
N ILE A 3 -0.49 -69.95 -10.78
CA ILE A 3 -0.90 -68.54 -11.02
C ILE A 3 -1.00 -67.72 -9.73
N LYS A 4 -1.51 -68.31 -8.64
CA LYS A 4 -1.59 -67.62 -7.33
C LYS A 4 -0.20 -67.32 -6.76
N LEU A 5 0.76 -68.21 -6.98
CA LEU A 5 2.16 -68.01 -6.60
C LEU A 5 2.84 -66.92 -7.44
N PHE A 6 2.49 -66.83 -8.72
CA PHE A 6 3.01 -65.82 -9.64
C PHE A 6 2.49 -64.41 -9.31
N ILE A 7 1.19 -64.30 -8.97
CA ILE A 7 0.57 -63.04 -8.52
C ILE A 7 1.21 -62.58 -7.21
N LEU A 8 1.39 -63.48 -6.23
CA LEU A 8 2.03 -63.17 -4.96
C LEU A 8 3.49 -62.72 -5.14
N ALA A 9 4.23 -63.35 -6.04
CA ALA A 9 5.61 -62.97 -6.35
C ALA A 9 5.70 -61.57 -7.00
N ILE A 10 4.77 -61.23 -7.91
CA ILE A 10 4.69 -59.91 -8.55
C ILE A 10 4.29 -58.82 -7.52
N SER A 11 3.37 -59.13 -6.60
CA SER A 11 2.98 -58.21 -5.51
C SER A 11 4.15 -57.89 -4.57
N ILE A 12 4.97 -58.89 -4.22
CA ILE A 12 6.16 -58.71 -3.38
C ILE A 12 7.26 -57.91 -4.10
N LEU A 13 7.43 -58.12 -5.41
CA LEU A 13 8.37 -57.34 -6.23
C LEU A 13 7.92 -55.87 -6.37
N SER A 14 6.62 -55.60 -6.41
CA SER A 14 6.10 -54.23 -6.52
C SER A 14 6.25 -53.38 -5.24
N LEU A 15 6.44 -54.02 -4.07
CA LEU A 15 6.68 -53.33 -2.79
C LEU A 15 8.14 -52.89 -2.60
N SER A 16 9.07 -53.46 -3.37
CA SER A 16 10.51 -53.14 -3.32
C SER A 16 10.96 -52.09 -4.34
N VAL A 17 10.03 -51.60 -5.18
CA VAL A 17 10.21 -50.40 -6.01
C VAL A 17 9.53 -49.19 -5.36
N SER A 18 9.66 -49.06 -4.02
CA SER A 18 9.59 -47.72 -3.43
C SER A 18 10.80 -46.99 -3.97
N CYS A 19 10.58 -46.22 -5.04
CA CYS A 19 11.55 -45.29 -5.57
C CYS A 19 11.90 -44.36 -4.42
N GLU A 20 13.01 -44.64 -3.71
CA GLU A 20 13.65 -43.71 -2.80
C GLU A 20 14.05 -42.51 -3.65
N LYS A 21 13.10 -41.60 -3.88
CA LYS A 21 13.41 -40.24 -4.26
C LYS A 21 14.04 -39.66 -3.01
N LYS A 22 15.36 -39.83 -2.87
CA LYS A 22 16.19 -38.94 -2.07
C LYS A 22 15.98 -37.56 -2.68
N MET A 23 14.94 -36.88 -2.24
CA MET A 23 14.76 -35.47 -2.51
C MET A 23 15.89 -34.80 -1.77
N ASP A 24 16.86 -34.29 -2.53
CA ASP A 24 17.82 -33.36 -1.97
C ASP A 24 17.04 -32.28 -1.24
N LYS A 25 17.44 -32.03 0.01
CA LYS A 25 16.84 -30.96 0.79
C LYS A 25 17.09 -29.65 0.04
N ILE A 26 16.03 -29.00 -0.41
CA ILE A 26 16.11 -27.66 -1.03
C ILE A 26 16.64 -26.64 0.01
N PHE A 27 16.43 -26.90 1.30
CA PHE A 27 16.89 -26.07 2.40
C PHE A 27 17.56 -26.90 3.49
N ASP A 28 18.69 -26.41 4.00
CA ASP A 28 19.43 -27.07 5.07
C ASP A 28 18.67 -27.02 6.41
N GLU A 29 18.03 -25.89 6.70
CA GLU A 29 17.22 -25.65 7.90
C GLU A 29 15.80 -26.20 7.77
N ASN A 30 15.18 -26.55 8.91
CA ASN A 30 13.79 -26.98 8.92
C ASN A 30 12.84 -25.78 8.61
N PRO A 31 11.61 -26.04 8.14
CA PRO A 31 10.67 -24.96 7.80
C PRO A 31 10.32 -24.01 8.95
N THR A 32 10.24 -24.51 10.19
CA THR A 32 9.93 -23.72 11.38
C THR A 32 11.06 -22.77 11.73
N ASP A 33 12.31 -23.22 11.69
CA ASP A 33 13.49 -22.41 12.00
C ASP A 33 13.61 -21.26 11.00
N ARG A 34 13.44 -21.55 9.70
CA ARG A 34 13.43 -20.54 8.64
C ARG A 34 12.34 -19.50 8.81
N LEU A 35 11.14 -19.92 9.20
CA LEU A 35 10.02 -19.01 9.43
C LEU A 35 10.26 -18.13 10.65
N ASN A 36 10.79 -18.69 11.74
CA ASN A 36 11.16 -17.93 12.94
C ASN A 36 12.29 -16.93 12.66
N ALA A 37 13.30 -17.32 11.86
CA ALA A 37 14.36 -16.43 11.41
C ALA A 37 13.80 -15.26 10.59
N SER A 38 12.85 -15.55 9.69
CA SER A 38 12.16 -14.51 8.91
C SER A 38 11.34 -13.55 9.78
N VAL A 39 10.64 -14.05 10.81
CA VAL A 39 9.94 -13.21 11.79
C VAL A 39 10.92 -12.29 12.53
N ALA A 40 12.05 -12.83 12.99
CA ALA A 40 13.09 -12.07 13.68
C ALA A 40 13.72 -10.99 12.79
N ASP A 41 13.97 -11.30 11.51
CA ASP A 41 14.51 -10.37 10.52
C ASP A 41 13.55 -9.20 10.24
N VAL A 42 12.24 -9.47 10.18
CA VAL A 42 11.23 -8.41 10.05
C VAL A 42 11.23 -7.50 11.28
N TYR A 43 11.26 -8.05 12.50
CA TYR A 43 11.36 -7.24 13.72
C TYR A 43 12.60 -6.36 13.75
N SER A 44 13.75 -6.93 13.39
CA SER A 44 15.03 -6.20 13.29
C SER A 44 14.95 -5.07 12.26
N THR A 45 14.42 -5.37 11.07
CA THR A 45 14.30 -4.41 9.98
C THR A 45 13.37 -3.25 10.35
N LEU A 46 12.18 -3.52 10.89
CA LEU A 46 11.21 -2.48 11.31
C LEU A 46 11.84 -1.49 12.30
N GLN A 47 12.69 -1.98 13.20
CA GLN A 47 13.38 -1.17 14.21
C GLN A 47 14.72 -0.57 13.76
N SER A 48 15.21 -0.91 12.57
CA SER A 48 16.51 -0.44 12.09
C SER A 48 16.48 1.05 11.75
N ASN A 49 15.34 1.58 11.31
CA ASN A 49 15.16 3.02 11.10
C ASN A 49 14.50 3.70 12.31
N LYS A 50 15.29 4.44 13.07
CA LYS A 50 14.86 5.17 14.28
C LYS A 50 14.04 6.43 13.99
N ASP A 51 14.18 7.00 12.79
CA ASP A 51 13.40 8.15 12.35
C ASP A 51 12.02 7.74 11.80
N GLY A 52 11.83 6.44 11.55
CA GLY A 52 10.58 5.83 11.13
C GLY A 52 10.49 5.61 9.62
N TRP A 53 9.28 5.34 9.16
CA TRP A 53 9.00 4.88 7.81
C TRP A 53 7.87 5.69 7.17
N VAL A 54 8.07 6.12 5.93
CA VAL A 54 6.99 6.57 5.05
C VAL A 54 6.24 5.34 4.56
N VAL A 55 4.95 5.27 4.84
CA VAL A 55 4.08 4.16 4.46
C VAL A 55 3.24 4.56 3.25
N LYS A 56 3.46 3.91 2.11
CA LYS A 56 2.58 3.98 0.94
C LYS A 56 1.41 3.02 1.17
N TYR A 57 0.21 3.55 1.39
CA TYR A 57 -0.96 2.75 1.74
C TYR A 57 -2.12 2.96 0.75
N PHE A 58 -2.68 1.88 0.23
CA PHE A 58 -3.80 1.90 -0.70
C PHE A 58 -4.88 0.93 -0.21
N PRO A 59 -6.01 1.42 0.34
CA PRO A 59 -7.12 0.56 0.72
C PRO A 59 -7.94 0.12 -0.51
N SER A 60 -8.61 -1.03 -0.39
CA SER A 60 -9.40 -1.68 -1.44
C SER A 60 -8.65 -2.13 -2.69
N SER A 61 -8.84 -3.40 -3.09
CA SER A 61 -8.23 -3.96 -4.31
C SER A 61 -8.71 -3.32 -5.61
N ALA A 62 -9.84 -2.60 -5.58
CA ALA A 62 -10.33 -1.82 -6.73
C ALA A 62 -9.70 -0.43 -6.82
N LEU A 63 -8.88 -0.02 -5.84
CA LEU A 63 -8.10 1.22 -5.81
C LEU A 63 -8.95 2.51 -5.89
N GLU A 64 -10.26 2.41 -5.70
CA GLU A 64 -11.24 3.49 -5.88
C GLU A 64 -11.11 4.61 -4.86
N PHE A 65 -10.48 4.32 -3.72
CA PHE A 65 -10.23 5.29 -2.65
C PHE A 65 -8.90 6.02 -2.79
N GLY A 66 -8.01 5.55 -3.68
CA GLY A 66 -6.71 6.15 -3.90
C GLY A 66 -5.66 5.80 -2.83
N GLY A 67 -4.52 6.50 -2.88
CA GLY A 67 -3.39 6.26 -1.99
C GLY A 67 -3.23 7.31 -0.90
N TYR A 68 -2.74 6.86 0.25
CA TYR A 68 -2.45 7.67 1.44
C TYR A 68 -0.99 7.52 1.83
N THR A 69 -0.43 8.58 2.40
CA THR A 69 0.89 8.51 3.02
C THR A 69 0.72 8.55 4.52
N LEU A 70 1.08 7.45 5.18
CA LEU A 70 1.18 7.39 6.63
C LEU A 70 2.66 7.43 7.03
N PHE A 71 2.91 7.70 8.31
CA PHE A 71 4.24 7.70 8.88
C PHE A 71 4.23 6.76 10.08
N ALA A 72 5.01 5.70 10.03
CA ALA A 72 5.09 4.69 11.08
C ALA A 72 6.44 4.80 11.80
N LYS A 73 6.41 5.00 13.11
CA LYS A 73 7.61 4.99 13.95
C LYS A 73 7.51 3.85 14.96
N PHE A 74 8.36 2.84 14.78
CA PHE A 74 8.49 1.73 15.72
C PHE A 74 9.28 2.21 16.95
N ASN A 75 8.58 2.46 18.04
CA ASN A 75 9.17 3.04 19.25
C ASN A 75 9.97 2.00 20.03
N ASN A 76 9.49 0.76 20.02
CA ASN A 76 10.09 -0.39 20.67
C ASN A 76 9.61 -1.68 19.98
N LEU A 77 9.81 -2.84 20.61
CA LEU A 77 9.40 -4.16 20.11
C LEU A 77 7.88 -4.41 20.11
N ALA A 78 7.10 -3.57 20.78
CA ALA A 78 5.66 -3.71 20.95
C ALA A 78 4.88 -2.55 20.35
N ASP A 79 5.39 -1.32 20.40
CA ASP A 79 4.64 -0.11 20.05
C ASP A 79 5.10 0.52 18.75
N VAL A 80 4.12 0.97 17.96
CA VAL A 80 4.30 1.77 16.76
C VAL A 80 3.38 2.99 16.81
N THR A 81 3.93 4.16 16.52
CA THR A 81 3.16 5.39 16.39
C THR A 81 2.89 5.70 14.92
N PHE A 82 1.66 6.09 14.62
CA PHE A 82 1.21 6.50 13.30
C PHE A 82 0.82 7.98 13.26
N GLU A 83 1.21 8.62 12.16
CA GLU A 83 0.66 9.88 11.67
C GLU A 83 0.22 9.73 10.20
N GLY A 84 -0.56 10.68 9.68
CA GLY A 84 -1.06 10.65 8.31
C GLY A 84 -0.99 12.00 7.60
N ASP A 85 -0.89 11.97 6.28
CA ASP A 85 -0.86 13.14 5.40
C ASP A 85 -2.19 13.92 5.39
N LEU A 86 -3.33 13.21 5.47
CA LEU A 86 -4.68 13.79 5.40
C LEU A 86 -5.28 14.16 6.77
N THR A 87 -4.52 14.03 7.86
CA THR A 87 -5.03 14.38 9.19
C THR A 87 -4.05 15.19 10.03
N THR A 88 -4.60 16.08 10.84
CA THR A 88 -3.90 16.86 11.86
C THR A 88 -4.09 16.29 13.26
N LEU A 89 -4.75 15.12 13.40
CA LEU A 89 -4.84 14.43 14.68
C LEU A 89 -3.42 14.16 15.20
N ALA A 90 -3.22 14.33 16.50
CA ALA A 90 -1.97 14.00 17.17
C ALA A 90 -1.59 12.53 16.92
N PRO A 91 -0.29 12.19 16.92
CA PRO A 91 0.18 10.83 16.68
C PRO A 91 -0.58 9.82 17.53
N GLN A 92 -0.95 8.68 16.95
CA GLN A 92 -1.69 7.62 17.63
C GLN A 92 -0.80 6.39 17.73
N THR A 93 -0.77 5.75 18.89
CA THR A 93 0.01 4.52 19.11
C THR A 93 -0.87 3.30 18.93
N SER A 94 -0.33 2.30 18.23
CA SER A 94 -0.83 0.93 18.19
C SER A 94 0.27 0.00 18.72
N THR A 95 -0.13 -1.17 19.15
CA THR A 95 0.75 -2.31 19.35
C THR A 95 0.90 -3.04 18.01
N TYR A 96 2.04 -3.68 17.81
CA TYR A 96 2.28 -4.51 16.65
C TYR A 96 2.91 -5.84 17.05
N ILE A 97 2.62 -6.86 16.25
CA ILE A 97 3.23 -8.18 16.37
C ILE A 97 3.60 -8.71 14.99
N VAL A 98 4.71 -9.45 14.91
CA VAL A 98 5.06 -10.23 13.72
C VAL A 98 4.91 -11.71 14.08
N VAL A 99 3.99 -12.40 13.40
CA VAL A 99 3.67 -13.80 13.67
C VAL A 99 4.00 -14.71 12.47
N PRO A 100 4.35 -15.98 12.73
CA PRO A 100 4.52 -16.98 11.67
C PRO A 100 3.18 -17.31 10.99
N GLY A 101 3.18 -17.41 9.66
CA GLY A 101 2.04 -17.84 8.84
C GLY A 101 2.49 -18.44 7.50
N ALA A 102 1.89 -17.98 6.40
CA ALA A 102 2.41 -18.28 5.03
C ALA A 102 3.77 -17.61 4.72
N GLY A 103 4.24 -16.83 5.69
CA GLY A 103 5.44 -16.03 5.78
C GLY A 103 5.31 -15.21 7.08
N PRO A 104 6.22 -14.28 7.38
CA PRO A 104 6.03 -13.33 8.46
C PRO A 104 4.80 -12.44 8.19
N ILE A 105 3.89 -12.36 9.15
CA ILE A 105 2.69 -11.51 9.09
C ILE A 105 2.84 -10.40 10.12
N LEU A 106 2.89 -9.15 9.67
CA LEU A 106 2.85 -7.97 10.53
C LEU A 106 1.38 -7.59 10.80
N THR A 107 1.02 -7.51 12.08
CA THR A 107 -0.32 -7.18 12.55
C THR A 107 -0.28 -5.93 13.44
N PHE A 108 -1.27 -5.05 13.30
CA PHE A 108 -1.52 -3.92 14.21
C PHE A 108 -2.84 -4.14 14.96
N ASP A 109 -2.77 -4.51 16.24
CA ASP A 109 -3.89 -5.14 16.97
C ASP A 109 -4.58 -4.26 18.02
N THR A 110 -3.97 -3.18 18.51
CA THR A 110 -4.68 -2.20 19.36
C THR A 110 -5.17 -1.00 18.56
N TYR A 111 -6.39 -0.57 18.87
CA TYR A 111 -7.10 0.42 18.07
C TYR A 111 -6.31 1.72 17.90
N ASN A 112 -6.04 2.08 16.64
CA ASN A 112 -5.37 3.29 16.23
C ASN A 112 -6.26 4.08 15.28
N ARG A 113 -6.71 5.26 15.72
CA ARG A 113 -7.67 6.06 14.94
C ARG A 113 -7.18 6.46 13.56
N ILE A 114 -5.87 6.59 13.34
CA ILE A 114 -5.30 7.02 12.07
C ILE A 114 -5.18 5.81 11.13
N PHE A 115 -4.56 4.73 11.60
CA PHE A 115 -4.29 3.55 10.78
C PHE A 115 -5.55 2.70 10.55
N HIS A 116 -6.36 2.46 11.58
CA HIS A 116 -7.56 1.63 11.46
C HIS A 116 -8.75 2.34 10.82
N TYR A 117 -8.65 3.65 10.53
CA TYR A 117 -9.71 4.39 9.84
C TYR A 117 -10.11 3.75 8.50
N PHE A 118 -9.15 3.19 7.77
CA PHE A 118 -9.41 2.58 6.47
C PHE A 118 -10.19 1.26 6.57
N ALA A 119 -10.07 0.56 7.70
CA ALA A 119 -10.81 -0.67 8.00
C ALA A 119 -12.12 -0.40 8.77
N LEU A 120 -12.30 0.82 9.29
CA LEU A 120 -13.48 1.20 10.06
C LEU A 120 -14.74 1.14 9.19
N PRO A 121 -15.81 0.45 9.60
CA PRO A 121 -17.04 0.39 8.83
C PRO A 121 -17.59 1.80 8.53
N GLY A 122 -18.01 2.05 7.28
CA GLY A 122 -18.40 3.39 6.82
C GLY A 122 -19.51 4.03 7.64
N TYR A 123 -20.34 3.23 8.32
CA TYR A 123 -21.34 3.71 9.29
C TYR A 123 -20.73 4.56 10.42
N PHE A 124 -19.53 4.22 10.88
CA PHE A 124 -18.85 4.92 11.97
C PHE A 124 -18.10 6.16 11.48
N ASN A 125 -17.64 6.19 10.23
CA ASN A 125 -16.83 7.30 9.70
C ASN A 125 -17.58 8.65 9.72
N ARG A 126 -18.92 8.63 9.72
CA ARG A 126 -19.78 9.83 9.86
C ARG A 126 -20.09 10.22 11.31
N ASN A 127 -19.74 9.39 12.29
CA ASN A 127 -19.98 9.67 13.69
C ASN A 127 -18.85 10.55 14.24
N ALA A 128 -19.20 11.64 14.91
CA ALA A 128 -18.24 12.60 15.47
C ALA A 128 -17.17 11.95 16.37
N ALA A 129 -17.48 10.85 17.07
CA ALA A 129 -16.51 10.15 17.92
C ALA A 129 -15.37 9.46 17.12
N TYR A 130 -15.63 9.11 15.87
CA TYR A 130 -14.69 8.40 14.99
C TYR A 130 -14.19 9.26 13.82
N GLN A 131 -14.72 10.47 13.66
CA GLN A 131 -14.27 11.45 12.68
C GLN A 131 -12.77 11.74 12.85
N LEU A 132 -12.03 11.71 11.75
CA LEU A 132 -10.66 12.20 11.70
C LEU A 132 -10.66 13.63 11.14
N PRO A 133 -9.99 14.60 11.79
CA PRO A 133 -9.74 15.91 11.19
C PRO A 133 -9.08 15.75 9.82
N GLY A 134 -9.54 16.51 8.82
CA GLY A 134 -9.06 16.45 7.44
C GLY A 134 -9.75 15.41 6.55
N PHE A 135 -10.54 14.49 7.12
CA PHE A 135 -11.46 13.62 6.36
C PHE A 135 -12.87 14.21 6.33
N LEU A 136 -13.63 13.91 5.26
CA LEU A 136 -15.00 14.39 5.12
C LEU A 136 -15.92 13.85 6.21
N THR A 137 -16.91 14.65 6.60
CA THR A 137 -17.99 14.29 7.55
C THR A 137 -19.09 13.42 6.92
N ALA A 138 -18.76 12.74 5.82
CA ALA A 138 -19.65 11.86 5.09
C ALA A 138 -19.16 10.41 5.15
N GLN A 139 -20.05 9.46 4.87
CA GLN A 139 -19.65 8.06 4.75
C GLN A 139 -18.69 7.88 3.57
N ILE A 140 -17.54 7.26 3.84
CA ILE A 140 -16.59 6.83 2.81
C ILE A 140 -16.55 5.31 2.84
N GLY A 141 -16.80 4.69 1.69
CA GLY A 141 -16.85 3.25 1.55
C GLY A 141 -18.16 2.60 2.02
N ALA A 142 -18.17 1.27 2.04
CA ALA A 142 -19.36 0.50 2.35
C ALA A 142 -19.72 0.56 3.84
N VAL A 143 -21.00 0.46 4.17
CA VAL A 143 -21.52 0.56 5.56
C VAL A 143 -20.80 -0.41 6.51
N ASN A 144 -20.55 -1.65 6.05
CA ASN A 144 -20.00 -2.74 6.88
C ASN A 144 -18.49 -2.97 6.72
N GLU A 145 -17.89 -2.48 5.64
CA GLU A 145 -16.49 -2.77 5.28
C GLU A 145 -15.61 -1.51 5.18
N GLY A 146 -16.23 -0.33 5.24
CA GLY A 146 -15.55 0.94 5.09
C GLY A 146 -14.82 1.01 3.76
N MET A 147 -13.55 1.44 3.83
CA MET A 147 -12.66 1.53 2.67
C MET A 147 -11.94 0.21 2.38
N LYS A 148 -12.28 -0.89 3.08
CA LYS A 148 -11.64 -2.20 2.95
C LYS A 148 -10.14 -2.18 3.31
N GLY A 149 -9.77 -1.36 4.27
CA GLY A 149 -8.47 -1.42 4.92
C GLY A 149 -8.29 -2.71 5.72
N GLU A 150 -7.03 -3.01 6.03
CA GLU A 150 -6.62 -4.25 6.70
C GLU A 150 -5.68 -3.95 7.86
N ASN A 151 -5.57 -4.92 8.79
CA ASN A 151 -4.71 -4.83 9.96
C ASN A 151 -3.54 -5.81 9.90
N ASP A 152 -3.62 -6.80 8.99
CA ASP A 152 -2.67 -7.91 8.86
C ASP A 152 -2.04 -7.88 7.46
N PHE A 153 -0.72 -7.93 7.41
CA PHE A 153 0.04 -7.83 6.16
C PHE A 153 1.08 -8.93 6.08
N LEU A 154 1.06 -9.69 4.99
CA LEU A 154 2.13 -10.63 4.67
C LEU A 154 3.36 -9.85 4.22
N VAL A 155 4.47 -9.96 4.94
CA VAL A 155 5.73 -9.31 4.54
C VAL A 155 6.41 -10.16 3.46
N THR A 156 6.57 -9.58 2.28
CA THR A 156 7.19 -10.23 1.11
C THR A 156 8.62 -9.75 0.86
N LYS A 157 9.01 -8.63 1.47
CA LYS A 157 10.40 -8.12 1.50
C LYS A 157 10.64 -7.36 2.80
N ALA A 158 11.76 -7.62 3.47
CA ALA A 158 12.27 -6.82 4.58
C ALA A 158 13.74 -6.49 4.31
N SER A 159 14.07 -5.20 4.19
CA SER A 159 15.43 -4.70 3.98
C SER A 159 15.54 -3.26 4.46
N GLY A 160 16.75 -2.77 4.68
CA GLY A 160 16.99 -1.37 5.06
C GLY A 160 16.42 -0.34 4.06
N ASP A 161 16.40 -0.68 2.77
CA ASP A 161 15.91 0.22 1.72
C ASP A 161 14.38 0.26 1.61
N SER A 162 13.72 -0.83 1.98
CA SER A 162 12.27 -0.97 1.87
C SER A 162 11.75 -2.20 2.59
N ILE A 163 10.55 -2.08 3.15
CA ILE A 163 9.73 -3.21 3.58
C ILE A 163 8.50 -3.24 2.66
N VAL A 164 8.24 -4.38 2.05
CA VAL A 164 7.11 -4.58 1.14
C VAL A 164 6.22 -5.65 1.72
N MET A 165 4.93 -5.35 1.76
CA MET A 165 3.93 -6.22 2.32
C MET A 165 2.67 -6.23 1.46
N GLU A 166 1.82 -7.23 1.65
CA GLU A 166 0.53 -7.36 0.99
C GLU A 166 -0.57 -7.55 2.02
N GLY A 167 -1.69 -6.84 1.83
CA GLY A 167 -2.89 -7.09 2.61
C GLY A 167 -3.38 -8.52 2.39
N ARG A 168 -3.79 -9.19 3.46
CA ARG A 168 -4.17 -10.62 3.43
C ARG A 168 -5.45 -10.92 2.65
N LYS A 169 -6.34 -9.92 2.49
CA LYS A 169 -7.63 -10.02 1.79
C LYS A 169 -7.59 -9.30 0.44
N SER A 170 -7.06 -8.09 0.40
CA SER A 170 -7.05 -7.27 -0.81
C SER A 170 -5.88 -7.59 -1.75
N TYR A 171 -4.81 -8.20 -1.23
CA TYR A 171 -3.52 -8.34 -1.91
C TYR A 171 -2.91 -6.99 -2.34
N ASN A 172 -3.39 -5.88 -1.79
CA ASN A 172 -2.81 -4.58 -2.08
C ASN A 172 -1.43 -4.47 -1.46
N LYS A 173 -0.52 -3.94 -2.25
CA LYS A 173 0.84 -3.65 -1.83
C LYS A 173 0.89 -2.47 -0.86
N VAL A 174 1.53 -2.68 0.28
CA VAL A 174 1.95 -1.66 1.24
C VAL A 174 3.46 -1.59 1.23
N VAL A 175 4.02 -0.38 1.12
CA VAL A 175 5.47 -0.18 1.03
C VAL A 175 5.92 0.79 2.09
N PHE A 176 6.88 0.38 2.92
CA PHE A 176 7.55 1.25 3.87
C PHE A 176 8.88 1.66 3.24
N LEU A 177 9.13 2.97 3.21
CA LEU A 177 10.40 3.56 2.80
C LEU A 177 11.04 4.23 4.02
N PRO A 178 12.36 4.08 4.22
CA PRO A 178 13.02 4.67 5.37
C PRO A 178 12.92 6.21 5.31
N ILE A 179 12.51 6.83 6.42
CA ILE A 179 12.67 8.29 6.57
C ILE A 179 14.16 8.56 6.74
N LYS A 180 14.69 9.51 5.97
CA LYS A 180 16.08 9.95 6.12
C LYS A 180 16.17 10.92 7.29
N SER A 181 17.23 10.80 8.10
CA SER A 181 17.40 11.62 9.30
C SER A 181 17.40 13.13 9.05
N ASN A 182 17.89 13.58 7.89
CA ASN A 182 17.87 15.00 7.51
C ASN A 182 16.49 15.52 7.09
N GLU A 183 15.52 14.63 6.82
CA GLU A 183 14.14 14.97 6.45
C GLU A 183 13.16 14.75 7.61
N ALA A 184 13.57 14.03 8.66
CA ALA A 184 12.68 13.53 9.72
C ALA A 184 11.83 14.62 10.40
N SER A 185 12.38 15.81 10.62
CA SER A 185 11.68 16.92 11.29
C SER A 185 10.64 17.63 10.42
N THR A 186 10.73 17.52 9.09
CA THR A 186 9.91 18.30 8.15
C THR A 186 9.00 17.44 7.28
N ILE A 187 9.33 16.16 7.08
CA ILE A 187 8.68 15.29 6.10
C ILE A 187 7.16 15.25 6.25
N ILE A 188 6.64 15.08 7.46
CA ILE A 188 5.19 15.00 7.71
C ILE A 188 4.50 16.32 7.34
N ALA A 189 5.10 17.45 7.73
CA ALA A 189 4.58 18.78 7.39
C ALA A 189 4.58 19.02 5.88
N SER A 190 5.63 18.58 5.17
CA SER A 190 5.71 18.69 3.71
C SER A 190 4.62 17.90 2.99
N TYR A 191 4.32 16.67 3.44
CA TYR A 191 3.21 15.89 2.88
C TYR A 191 1.85 16.52 3.20
N ARG A 192 1.62 17.01 4.43
CA ARG A 192 0.39 17.73 4.79
C ARG A 192 0.20 19.00 3.95
N ALA A 193 1.27 19.75 3.68
CA ALA A 193 1.24 20.93 2.82
C ALA A 193 0.89 20.57 1.37
N ALA A 194 1.44 19.47 0.84
CA ALA A 194 1.07 18.95 -0.47
C ALA A 194 -0.42 18.55 -0.54
N VAL A 195 -0.94 17.88 0.49
CA VAL A 195 -2.38 17.58 0.60
C VAL A 195 -3.20 18.86 0.56
N ALA A 196 -2.88 19.85 1.39
CA ALA A 196 -3.60 21.12 1.44
C ALA A 196 -3.61 21.85 0.08
N LYS A 197 -2.48 21.82 -0.64
CA LYS A 197 -2.35 22.42 -1.97
C LYS A 197 -3.13 21.66 -3.03
N PHE A 198 -2.87 20.36 -3.17
CA PHE A 198 -3.33 19.59 -4.34
C PHE A 198 -4.76 19.06 -4.19
N HIS A 199 -5.23 18.82 -2.96
CA HIS A 199 -6.59 18.31 -2.71
C HIS A 199 -7.68 19.37 -2.98
N ALA A 200 -7.29 20.66 -3.03
CA ALA A 200 -8.19 21.76 -3.38
C ALA A 200 -8.65 21.71 -4.86
N PHE A 201 -7.92 21.02 -5.74
CA PHE A 201 -8.31 20.86 -7.14
C PHE A 201 -9.57 19.98 -7.29
N SER A 202 -10.45 20.34 -8.23
CA SER A 202 -11.82 19.83 -8.35
C SER A 202 -11.98 18.78 -9.45
N ASN A 203 -11.28 18.95 -10.57
CA ASN A 203 -11.25 18.05 -11.71
C ASN A 203 -9.94 18.26 -12.47
N TYR A 204 -9.67 17.41 -13.46
CA TYR A 204 -8.48 17.51 -14.28
C TYR A 204 -8.79 17.31 -15.76
N ARG A 205 -7.88 17.80 -16.60
CA ARG A 205 -7.73 17.41 -17.99
C ARG A 205 -6.40 16.70 -18.15
N PHE A 206 -6.41 15.50 -18.73
CA PHE A 206 -5.21 14.74 -19.03
C PHE A 206 -4.83 14.97 -20.50
N GLU A 207 -3.68 15.59 -20.72
CA GLU A 207 -3.12 15.87 -22.04
C GLU A 207 -1.97 14.89 -22.30
N ALA A 208 -2.00 14.22 -23.44
CA ALA A 208 -0.93 13.33 -23.91
C ALA A 208 -0.73 13.54 -25.42
N GLY A 209 0.44 14.06 -25.82
CA GLY A 209 0.66 14.50 -27.19
C GLY A 209 -0.35 15.58 -27.61
N THR A 210 -1.10 15.34 -28.69
CA THR A 210 -2.15 16.24 -29.20
C THR A 210 -3.54 15.94 -28.63
N GLU A 211 -3.69 14.87 -27.86
CA GLU A 211 -4.97 14.43 -27.33
C GLU A 211 -5.23 15.00 -25.94
N SER A 212 -6.51 15.16 -25.61
CA SER A 212 -6.94 15.73 -24.36
C SER A 212 -8.21 15.04 -23.86
N PHE A 213 -8.14 14.52 -22.63
CA PHE A 213 -9.17 13.69 -22.03
C PHE A 213 -9.65 14.32 -20.72
N PRO A 214 -10.98 14.42 -20.47
CA PRO A 214 -11.49 14.72 -19.14
C PRO A 214 -11.00 13.68 -18.14
N ALA A 215 -10.59 14.14 -16.96
CA ALA A 215 -10.17 13.29 -15.85
C ALA A 215 -10.93 13.69 -14.58
N THR A 216 -11.74 12.76 -14.07
CA THR A 216 -12.52 12.92 -12.83
C THR A 216 -11.93 12.03 -11.74
N PHE A 217 -12.65 11.87 -10.63
CA PHE A 217 -12.24 11.00 -9.53
C PHE A 217 -13.18 9.81 -9.39
N ALA A 218 -12.63 8.62 -9.16
CA ALA A 218 -13.42 7.43 -8.81
C ALA A 218 -14.26 7.64 -7.54
N THR A 219 -13.65 8.29 -6.55
CA THR A 219 -14.34 8.73 -5.34
C THR A 219 -14.12 10.23 -5.16
N ALA A 220 -15.16 11.03 -5.42
CA ALA A 220 -15.11 12.48 -5.28
C ALA A 220 -14.74 12.95 -3.86
N ALA A 221 -15.06 12.13 -2.85
CA ALA A 221 -14.73 12.39 -1.45
C ALA A 221 -13.23 12.31 -1.16
N THR A 222 -12.49 11.40 -1.80
CA THR A 222 -11.07 11.17 -1.50
C THR A 222 -10.14 11.88 -2.47
N LYS A 223 -10.58 12.11 -3.72
CA LYS A 223 -9.82 12.78 -4.78
C LYS A 223 -8.38 12.24 -4.91
N ARG A 224 -8.21 10.92 -4.86
CA ARG A 224 -6.90 10.24 -4.89
C ARG A 224 -6.84 9.11 -5.92
N ALA A 225 -7.85 9.02 -6.78
CA ALA A 225 -7.98 7.98 -7.81
C ALA A 225 -8.60 8.59 -9.06
N LEU A 226 -7.81 8.76 -10.13
CA LEU A 226 -8.27 9.38 -11.38
C LEU A 226 -9.06 8.39 -12.23
N LEU A 227 -10.17 8.85 -12.79
CA LEU A 227 -10.84 8.22 -13.92
C LEU A 227 -10.63 9.10 -15.15
N ILE A 228 -9.70 8.70 -16.01
CA ILE A 228 -9.47 9.35 -17.30
C ILE A 228 -10.49 8.78 -18.30
N ALA A 229 -11.16 9.65 -19.05
CA ALA A 229 -12.18 9.26 -20.03
C ALA A 229 -11.66 8.15 -20.97
N GLY A 230 -12.45 7.08 -21.11
CA GLY A 230 -12.07 5.89 -21.89
C GLY A 230 -11.47 4.74 -21.07
N ASN A 231 -11.05 4.99 -19.82
CA ASN A 231 -10.51 3.94 -18.94
C ASN A 231 -11.56 3.34 -18.00
N ALA A 232 -11.54 2.01 -17.85
CA ALA A 232 -12.48 1.28 -17.01
C ALA A 232 -12.07 1.22 -15.52
N LYS A 233 -10.77 1.34 -15.23
CA LYS A 233 -10.22 1.27 -13.87
C LYS A 233 -9.56 2.59 -13.48
N PRO A 234 -9.61 2.97 -12.20
CA PRO A 234 -8.98 4.19 -11.77
C PRO A 234 -7.46 4.07 -11.65
N TYR A 235 -6.79 5.20 -11.86
CA TYR A 235 -5.37 5.38 -11.58
C TYR A 235 -5.21 5.98 -10.20
N ALA A 236 -4.98 5.13 -9.20
CA ALA A 236 -4.79 5.55 -7.81
C ALA A 236 -3.41 6.16 -7.60
N TYR A 237 -3.39 7.23 -6.81
CA TYR A 237 -2.17 7.94 -6.45
C TYR A 237 -2.24 8.44 -5.01
N ARG A 238 -1.07 8.73 -4.45
CA ARG A 238 -0.92 9.50 -3.21
C ARG A 238 -0.24 10.82 -3.52
N TYR A 239 -0.53 11.84 -2.71
CA TYR A 239 0.21 13.10 -2.78
C TYR A 239 1.62 12.92 -2.21
N THR A 240 2.58 13.62 -2.83
CA THR A 240 3.96 13.76 -2.38
C THR A 240 4.31 15.25 -2.30
N PRO A 241 5.37 15.65 -1.58
CA PRO A 241 5.81 17.05 -1.53
C PRO A 241 6.02 17.70 -2.91
N THR A 242 6.33 16.90 -3.92
CA THR A 242 6.65 17.37 -5.28
C THR A 242 5.55 17.10 -6.30
N GLY A 243 4.48 16.37 -5.94
CA GLY A 243 3.40 16.05 -6.88
C GLY A 243 2.62 14.79 -6.52
N LEU A 244 2.50 13.85 -7.47
CA LEU A 244 1.70 12.62 -7.37
C LEU A 244 2.59 11.38 -7.56
N ASP A 245 2.40 10.35 -6.74
CA ASP A 245 3.04 9.03 -6.85
C ASP A 245 1.93 7.98 -7.01
N PHE A 246 1.86 7.35 -8.18
CA PHE A 246 0.84 6.40 -8.57
C PHE A 246 1.14 5.00 -8.05
N TYR A 247 0.08 4.21 -7.82
CA TYR A 247 0.16 2.86 -7.27
C TYR A 247 1.15 1.95 -8.03
N THR A 248 1.13 2.06 -9.36
CA THR A 248 2.03 1.38 -10.29
C THR A 248 2.38 2.33 -11.44
N GLU A 249 3.30 1.92 -12.30
CA GLU A 249 3.40 2.51 -13.64
C GLU A 249 2.11 2.22 -14.41
N TYR A 250 1.54 3.26 -14.99
CA TYR A 250 0.40 3.21 -15.89
C TYR A 250 0.82 3.63 -17.30
N ASP A 251 0.03 3.20 -18.27
CA ASP A 251 0.19 3.55 -19.69
C ASP A 251 -1.14 4.14 -20.18
N VAL A 252 -1.07 5.34 -20.75
CA VAL A 252 -2.19 5.97 -21.45
C VAL A 252 -1.69 6.39 -22.82
N ASN A 253 -2.23 5.76 -23.86
CA ASN A 253 -1.90 6.00 -25.27
C ASN A 253 -0.40 5.87 -25.59
N GLY A 254 0.27 4.87 -25.00
CA GLY A 254 1.69 4.60 -25.20
C GLY A 254 2.61 5.48 -24.36
N VAL A 255 2.03 6.37 -23.54
CA VAL A 255 2.78 7.24 -22.64
C VAL A 255 2.73 6.67 -21.23
N LYS A 256 3.91 6.30 -20.74
CA LYS A 256 4.08 5.69 -19.43
C LYS A 256 4.35 6.72 -18.35
N PHE A 257 3.75 6.52 -17.19
CA PHE A 257 3.99 7.35 -16.02
C PHE A 257 3.74 6.59 -14.72
N ARG A 258 4.54 6.93 -13.71
CA ARG A 258 4.35 6.50 -12.32
C ARG A 258 4.34 7.67 -11.35
N GLU A 259 5.14 8.69 -11.64
CA GLU A 259 5.19 9.92 -10.85
C GLU A 259 4.87 11.10 -11.76
N LEU A 260 4.11 12.06 -11.23
CA LEU A 260 3.88 13.34 -11.88
C LEU A 260 4.30 14.46 -10.94
N LYS A 261 5.29 15.25 -11.36
CA LYS A 261 5.78 16.41 -10.63
C LYS A 261 4.90 17.62 -10.93
N TYR A 262 4.61 18.39 -9.90
CA TYR A 262 3.84 19.62 -10.04
C TYR A 262 4.72 20.76 -10.56
N VAL A 263 4.23 21.44 -11.58
CA VAL A 263 4.79 22.66 -12.17
C VAL A 263 3.92 23.82 -11.72
N GLU A 264 4.55 24.85 -11.14
CA GLU A 264 3.85 26.05 -10.67
C GLU A 264 3.12 26.79 -11.81
N PRO A 265 2.12 27.63 -11.48
CA PRO A 265 1.37 28.39 -12.47
C PRO A 265 2.27 29.18 -13.44
N THR A 266 2.00 29.04 -14.74
CA THR A 266 2.73 29.72 -15.82
C THR A 266 1.77 30.04 -16.96
N GLY A 267 1.80 31.27 -17.49
CA GLY A 267 1.09 31.66 -18.73
C GLY A 267 -0.29 31.01 -18.92
N ALA A 268 -0.35 29.98 -19.78
CA ALA A 268 -1.56 29.23 -20.16
C ALA A 268 -2.13 28.29 -19.06
N TYR A 269 -1.37 27.98 -18.01
CA TYR A 269 -1.74 27.09 -16.91
C TYR A 269 -1.81 27.88 -15.59
N SER A 270 -2.92 28.59 -15.38
CA SER A 270 -3.10 29.52 -14.24
C SER A 270 -3.13 28.85 -12.86
N LYS A 271 -3.33 27.53 -12.79
CA LYS A 271 -3.29 26.71 -11.56
C LYS A 271 -2.10 25.74 -11.54
N GLY A 272 -1.13 25.91 -12.44
CA GLY A 272 -0.06 24.92 -12.65
C GLY A 272 -0.59 23.66 -13.32
N TYR A 273 0.24 22.62 -13.38
CA TYR A 273 -0.12 21.29 -13.87
C TYR A 273 0.85 20.24 -13.33
N PHE A 274 0.50 18.96 -13.42
CA PHE A 274 1.44 17.87 -13.11
C PHE A 274 1.97 17.25 -14.41
N THR A 275 3.24 16.86 -14.44
CA THR A 275 3.86 16.25 -15.62
C THR A 275 4.87 15.17 -15.23
N ASN A 276 5.12 14.21 -16.11
CA ASN A 276 6.17 13.22 -15.92
C ASN A 276 7.54 13.81 -16.29
N ASP A 277 8.62 13.10 -15.95
CA ASP A 277 9.99 13.58 -16.20
C ASP A 277 10.33 13.80 -17.69
N ALA A 278 9.63 13.11 -18.59
CA ALA A 278 9.78 13.27 -20.04
C ALA A 278 8.94 14.43 -20.62
N GLU A 279 8.13 15.09 -19.79
CA GLU A 279 7.20 16.17 -20.19
C GLU A 279 6.21 15.77 -21.30
N THR A 280 5.91 14.47 -21.42
CA THR A 280 5.05 13.92 -22.47
C THR A 280 3.56 13.91 -22.09
N ILE A 281 3.23 14.16 -20.83
CA ILE A 281 1.85 14.31 -20.35
C ILE A 281 1.67 15.53 -19.47
N LYS A 282 0.46 16.07 -19.43
CA LYS A 282 0.06 17.08 -18.46
C LYS A 282 -1.27 16.72 -17.83
N LEU A 283 -1.30 16.66 -16.50
CA LEU A 283 -2.52 16.60 -15.72
C LEU A 283 -2.83 18.03 -15.25
N VAL A 284 -3.75 18.68 -15.94
CA VAL A 284 -4.05 20.11 -15.77
C VAL A 284 -5.28 20.25 -14.87
N PRO A 285 -5.18 20.91 -13.69
CA PRO A 285 -6.33 21.19 -12.84
C PRO A 285 -7.34 22.06 -13.57
N GLY A 286 -8.60 21.63 -13.62
CA GLY A 286 -9.66 22.44 -14.22
C GLY A 286 -10.18 23.53 -13.28
N THR A 287 -11.16 24.30 -13.79
CA THR A 287 -11.96 25.24 -13.01
C THR A 287 -12.92 24.49 -12.09
#